data_AF-A0A6A5EUX5-F1
#
_entry.id   AF-A0A6A5EUX5-F1
#
_cell.length_a   1.000
_cell.length_b   1.000
_cell.length_c   1.000
_cell.angle_alpha   90.00
_cell.angle_beta   90.00
_cell.angle_gamma   90.00
#
_symmetry.space_group_name_H-M   'P 1'
#
loop_
_entity.id
_entity.type
_entity.pdbx_description
1 polymer ?
#
loop_
_entity_poly.entity_id
_entity_poly.type
_entity_poly.pdbx_seq_one_letter_code
_entity_poly.pdbx_strand_id
1 'polypeptide(L)'
;MTQVMEDAVSEVLSSVVDDVNHAISRNIGGAELLHELLSAPWLRALLQIYECLVEFERSTPTPILPYASGLSHEIMSAIQKVHRPSAEARELYSLLSSPHIQALLSSQDSVAQSDYDPVLPPLPDDMPEDEEAMRVICLVKNNQPLVRRHLFSISHF
;
A
#
# COMPACT_ATOMS: atom_id res chain seq x y z
N MET A 1 -16.55 -4.05 10.47
CA MET A 1 -15.65 -3.14 11.23
C MET A 1 -14.89 -2.22 10.28
N THR A 2 -14.40 -2.73 9.14
CA THR A 2 -13.81 -1.98 8.02
C THR A 2 -14.77 -0.98 7.37
N GLN A 3 -16.00 -1.41 7.04
CA GLN A 3 -16.99 -0.56 6.36
C GLN A 3 -17.42 0.67 7.18
N VAL A 4 -17.65 0.49 8.49
CA VAL A 4 -17.98 1.59 9.42
C VAL A 4 -16.82 2.61 9.50
N MET A 5 -15.59 2.15 9.33
CA MET A 5 -14.40 3.01 9.37
C MET A 5 -14.20 3.77 8.06
N GLU A 6 -14.51 3.14 6.92
CA GLU A 6 -14.49 3.77 5.60
C GLU A 6 -15.60 4.83 5.45
N ASP A 7 -16.81 4.51 5.91
CA ASP A 7 -17.94 5.44 5.94
C ASP A 7 -17.61 6.65 6.83
N ALA A 8 -17.00 6.43 7.99
CA ALA A 8 -16.56 7.50 8.88
C ALA A 8 -15.47 8.38 8.27
N VAL A 9 -14.50 7.81 7.54
CA VAL A 9 -13.45 8.59 6.85
C VAL A 9 -14.06 9.40 5.70
N SER A 10 -14.95 8.81 4.91
CA SER A 10 -15.63 9.50 3.82
C SER A 10 -16.51 10.65 4.33
N GLU A 11 -17.23 10.44 5.43
CA GLU A 11 -18.06 11.47 6.07
C GLU A 11 -17.20 12.62 6.61
N VAL A 12 -16.08 12.31 7.26
CA VAL A 12 -15.10 13.31 7.71
C VAL A 12 -14.58 14.09 6.51
N LEU A 13 -14.10 13.43 5.45
CA LEU A 13 -13.55 14.11 4.28
C LEU A 13 -14.60 14.96 3.54
N SER A 14 -15.85 14.53 3.47
CA SER A 14 -16.93 15.33 2.89
C SER A 14 -17.21 16.58 3.73
N SER A 15 -17.30 16.42 5.05
CA SER A 15 -17.47 17.52 6.00
C SER A 15 -16.34 18.54 5.91
N VAL A 16 -15.10 18.06 5.77
CA VAL A 16 -13.91 18.89 5.50
C VAL A 16 -14.07 19.72 4.24
N VAL A 17 -14.48 19.11 3.13
CA VAL A 17 -14.64 19.80 1.84
C VAL A 17 -15.75 20.85 1.93
N ASP A 18 -16.83 20.56 2.64
CA ASP A 18 -17.93 21.50 2.85
C ASP A 18 -17.49 22.69 3.72
N ASP A 19 -16.72 22.45 4.79
CA ASP A 19 -16.14 23.49 5.64
C ASP A 19 -15.18 24.40 4.85
N VAL A 20 -14.36 23.82 3.97
CA VAL A 20 -13.46 24.57 3.07
C VAL A 20 -14.27 25.45 2.13
N ASN A 21 -15.28 24.89 1.46
CA ASN A 21 -16.14 25.63 0.54
C ASN A 21 -16.90 26.74 1.25
N HIS A 22 -17.35 26.50 2.48
CA HIS A 22 -18.06 27.49 3.28
C HIS A 22 -17.16 28.65 3.68
N ALA A 23 -15.94 28.37 4.16
CA ALA A 23 -14.93 29.38 4.48
C ALA A 23 -14.58 30.22 3.24
N ILE A 24 -14.37 29.57 2.08
CA ILE A 24 -14.05 30.25 0.81
C ILE A 24 -15.19 31.16 0.35
N SER A 25 -16.44 30.70 0.48
CA SER A 25 -17.63 31.43 0.02
C SER A 25 -17.98 32.66 0.86
N ARG A 26 -17.56 32.71 2.14
CA ARG A 26 -17.97 33.76 3.09
C ARG A 26 -17.01 34.95 3.18
N ASN A 27 -15.77 34.83 2.72
CA ASN A 27 -14.74 35.84 2.98
C ASN A 27 -14.24 36.57 1.73
N ILE A 28 -14.47 37.88 1.70
CA ILE A 28 -13.97 38.81 0.66
C ILE A 28 -12.50 39.19 0.94
N GLY A 29 -11.99 38.92 2.14
CA GLY A 29 -10.58 39.08 2.51
C GLY A 29 -9.85 37.74 2.64
N GLY A 30 -8.89 37.46 1.76
CA GLY A 30 -8.14 36.19 1.75
C GLY A 30 -7.42 35.85 3.07
N ALA A 31 -7.17 36.83 3.94
CA ALA A 31 -6.56 36.61 5.25
C ALA A 31 -7.50 35.93 6.27
N GLU A 32 -8.80 36.24 6.26
CA GLU A 32 -9.78 35.64 7.17
C GLU A 32 -10.08 34.20 6.76
N LEU A 33 -10.16 33.94 5.45
CA LEU A 33 -10.22 32.59 4.89
C LEU A 33 -9.02 31.73 5.30
N LEU A 34 -7.80 32.25 5.16
CA LEU A 34 -6.60 31.53 5.57
C LEU A 34 -6.60 31.25 7.08
N HIS A 35 -7.07 32.19 7.89
CA HIS A 35 -7.17 32.02 9.32
C HIS A 35 -8.17 30.92 9.71
N GLU A 36 -9.36 30.90 9.09
CA GLU A 36 -10.36 29.85 9.29
C GLU A 36 -9.83 28.48 8.89
N LEU A 37 -9.20 28.39 7.71
CA LEU A 37 -8.67 27.13 7.17
C LEU A 37 -7.51 26.57 8.02
N LEU A 38 -6.52 27.40 8.37
CA LEU A 38 -5.39 27.02 9.24
C LEU A 38 -5.83 26.75 10.70
N SER A 39 -7.01 27.22 11.08
CA SER A 39 -7.60 26.96 12.39
C SER A 39 -8.49 25.73 12.42
N ALA A 40 -8.88 25.21 11.26
CA ALA A 40 -9.77 24.07 11.15
C ALA A 40 -9.11 22.79 11.73
N PRO A 41 -9.78 22.08 12.66
CA PRO A 41 -9.22 20.88 13.29
C PRO A 41 -8.84 19.79 12.29
N TRP A 42 -9.62 19.66 11.22
CA TRP A 42 -9.37 18.65 10.20
C TRP A 42 -8.08 18.91 9.40
N LEU A 43 -7.77 20.18 9.09
CA LEU A 43 -6.59 20.51 8.30
C LEU A 43 -5.35 20.27 9.13
N ARG A 44 -5.42 20.61 10.41
CA ARG A 44 -4.34 20.33 11.37
C ARG A 44 -4.10 18.83 11.51
N ALA A 45 -5.15 18.01 11.61
CA ALA A 45 -5.01 16.56 11.64
C ALA A 45 -4.39 16.01 10.35
N LEU A 46 -4.81 16.52 9.18
CA LEU A 46 -4.24 16.13 7.89
C LEU A 46 -2.76 16.50 7.76
N LEU A 47 -2.39 17.70 8.21
CA LEU A 47 -1.00 18.15 8.25
C LEU A 47 -0.14 17.29 9.18
N GLN A 48 -0.67 16.90 10.35
CA GLN A 48 0.03 15.98 11.26
C GLN A 48 0.26 14.61 10.61
N ILE A 49 -0.74 14.05 9.93
CA ILE A 49 -0.58 12.79 9.19
C ILE A 49 0.49 12.94 8.10
N TYR A 50 0.43 14.03 7.33
CA TYR A 50 1.42 14.31 6.30
C TYR A 50 2.84 14.42 6.88
N GLU A 51 3.02 15.15 7.98
CA GLU A 51 4.31 15.25 8.68
C GLU A 51 4.83 13.87 9.10
N CYS A 52 3.98 13.01 9.69
CA CYS A 52 4.36 11.65 10.04
C CYS A 52 4.76 10.81 8.82
N LEU A 53 4.07 10.95 7.68
CA LEU A 53 4.41 10.24 6.45
C LEU A 53 5.73 10.71 5.85
N VAL A 54 6.00 12.01 5.85
CA VAL A 54 7.27 12.58 5.38
C VAL A 54 8.41 12.16 6.30
N GLU A 55 8.22 12.16 7.62
CA GLU A 55 9.20 11.65 8.56
C GLU A 55 9.46 10.16 8.35
N PHE A 56 8.41 9.36 8.13
CA PHE A 56 8.53 7.96 7.80
C PHE A 56 9.35 7.77 6.51
N GLU A 57 9.01 8.44 5.41
CA GLU A 57 9.74 8.37 4.15
C GLU A 57 11.22 8.72 4.34
N ARG A 58 11.53 9.82 5.05
CA ARG A 58 12.90 10.25 5.34
C ARG A 58 13.68 9.30 6.25
N SER A 59 12.99 8.53 7.09
CA SER A 59 13.58 7.57 8.02
C SER A 59 13.53 6.13 7.52
N THR A 60 12.81 5.86 6.42
CA THR A 60 12.74 4.51 5.86
C THR A 60 14.13 4.07 5.42
N PRO A 61 14.65 2.96 5.97
CA PRO A 61 15.96 2.47 5.58
C PRO A 61 15.87 1.96 4.14
N THR A 62 16.79 2.41 3.29
CA THR A 62 16.93 1.85 1.95
C THR A 62 17.46 0.41 2.08
N PRO A 63 16.77 -0.59 1.51
CA PRO A 63 17.26 -1.96 1.54
C PRO A 63 18.61 -2.05 0.82
N ILE A 64 19.59 -2.68 1.47
CA ILE A 64 20.94 -2.86 0.89
C ILE A 64 20.87 -3.79 -0.33
N LEU A 65 19.98 -4.77 -0.29
CA LEU A 65 19.81 -5.79 -1.33
C LEU A 65 18.34 -6.20 -1.40
N PRO A 66 17.72 -6.26 -2.60
CA PRO A 66 16.34 -6.69 -2.75
C PRO A 66 16.17 -8.21 -3.00
N TYR A 67 17.25 -9.01 -2.97
CA TYR A 67 17.24 -10.43 -3.34
C TYR A 67 18.02 -11.34 -2.36
N ALA A 68 17.91 -11.07 -1.06
CA ALA A 68 18.62 -11.79 0.00
C ALA A 68 18.25 -13.28 0.07
N SER A 69 16.99 -13.65 -0.23
CA SER A 69 16.57 -15.05 -0.32
C SER A 69 17.30 -15.77 -1.48
N GLY A 70 17.36 -15.12 -2.65
CA GLY A 70 18.10 -15.64 -3.80
C GLY A 70 19.58 -15.87 -3.50
N LEU A 71 20.23 -14.90 -2.86
CA LEU A 71 21.64 -15.01 -2.47
C LEU A 71 21.88 -16.16 -1.47
N SER A 72 20.97 -16.36 -0.51
CA SER A 72 21.02 -17.49 0.42
C SER A 72 20.98 -18.84 -0.30
N HIS A 73 20.10 -18.98 -1.31
CA HIS A 73 20.04 -20.18 -2.14
C HIS A 73 21.32 -20.40 -2.96
N GLU A 74 21.93 -19.34 -3.49
CA GLU A 74 23.23 -19.44 -4.19
C GLU A 74 24.34 -19.93 -3.26
N ILE A 75 24.42 -19.38 -2.04
CA ILE A 75 25.39 -19.82 -1.02
C ILE A 75 25.17 -21.29 -0.66
N MET A 76 23.92 -21.69 -0.40
CA MET A 76 23.58 -23.08 -0.09
C MET A 76 23.97 -24.02 -1.25
N SER A 77 23.71 -23.64 -2.51
CA SER A 77 24.11 -24.38 -3.70
C SER A 77 25.63 -24.49 -3.83
N ALA A 78 26.36 -23.42 -3.52
CA ALA A 78 27.81 -23.41 -3.55
C ALA A 78 28.40 -24.37 -2.50
N ILE A 79 27.87 -24.39 -1.28
CA ILE A 79 28.30 -25.29 -0.21
C ILE A 79 28.07 -26.76 -0.60
N GLN A 80 26.91 -27.08 -1.19
CA GLN A 80 26.58 -28.44 -1.62
C GLN A 80 27.52 -28.99 -2.71
N LYS A 81 28.07 -28.11 -3.57
CA LYS A 81 29.03 -28.49 -4.62
C LYS A 81 30.41 -28.86 -4.08
N VAL A 82 30.70 -28.55 -2.82
CA VAL A 82 31.98 -28.88 -2.18
C VAL A 82 31.98 -30.35 -1.75
N HIS A 83 32.98 -31.13 -2.19
CA HIS A 83 33.06 -32.57 -1.87
C HIS A 83 33.17 -32.84 -0.35
N ARG A 84 33.79 -31.94 0.41
CA ARG A 84 33.93 -32.03 1.88
C ARG A 84 33.84 -30.63 2.51
N PRO A 85 32.63 -30.10 2.75
CA PRO A 85 32.47 -28.80 3.39
C PRO A 85 32.99 -28.83 4.83
N SER A 86 33.55 -27.70 5.28
CA SER A 86 34.02 -27.53 6.65
C SER A 86 32.86 -27.64 7.66
N ALA A 87 33.18 -27.70 8.95
CA ALA A 87 32.15 -27.75 10.00
C ALA A 87 31.28 -26.48 9.98
N GLU A 88 31.91 -25.33 9.80
CA GLU A 88 31.30 -24.00 9.72
C GLU A 88 30.39 -23.89 8.48
N ALA A 89 30.84 -24.41 7.33
CA ALA A 89 30.03 -24.41 6.11
C ALA A 89 28.75 -25.27 6.27
N ARG A 90 28.85 -26.40 6.98
CA ARG A 90 27.66 -27.24 7.28
C ARG A 90 26.72 -26.56 8.28
N GLU A 91 27.26 -25.88 9.29
CA GLU A 91 26.46 -25.11 10.24
C GLU A 91 25.75 -23.95 9.55
N LEU A 92 26.45 -23.19 8.71
CA LEU A 92 25.86 -22.13 7.90
C LEU A 92 24.76 -22.66 7.00
N TYR A 93 25.00 -23.77 6.29
CA TYR A 93 23.98 -24.41 5.47
C TYR A 93 22.75 -24.78 6.31
N SER A 94 22.95 -25.40 7.49
CA SER A 94 21.87 -25.76 8.39
C SER A 94 21.06 -24.54 8.83
N LEU A 95 21.73 -23.44 9.19
CA LEU A 95 21.08 -22.20 9.61
C LEU A 95 20.26 -21.59 8.46
N LEU A 96 20.89 -21.43 7.28
CA LEU A 96 20.24 -20.90 6.09
C LEU A 96 19.07 -21.78 5.63
N SER A 97 19.14 -23.09 5.83
CA SER A 97 18.05 -24.01 5.49
C SER A 97 16.88 -23.98 6.47
N SER A 98 17.02 -23.32 7.62
CA SER A 98 15.95 -23.27 8.62
C SER A 98 14.76 -22.45 8.12
N PRO A 99 13.52 -22.88 8.42
CA PRO A 99 12.32 -22.21 7.90
C PRO A 99 12.23 -20.76 8.36
N HIS A 100 12.69 -20.45 9.57
CA HIS A 100 12.65 -19.10 10.11
C HIS A 100 13.58 -18.14 9.38
N ILE A 101 14.80 -18.60 9.03
CA ILE A 101 15.74 -17.78 8.26
C ILE A 101 15.25 -17.60 6.83
N GLN A 102 14.72 -18.65 6.20
CA GLN A 102 14.13 -18.55 4.87
C GLN A 102 12.94 -17.58 4.84
N ALA A 103 12.05 -17.67 5.83
CA ALA A 103 10.93 -16.73 5.96
C ALA A 103 11.40 -15.29 6.17
N LEU A 104 12.42 -15.08 7.03
CA LEU A 104 12.98 -13.75 7.27
C LEU A 104 13.55 -13.13 5.99
N LEU A 105 14.34 -13.89 5.22
CA LEU A 105 14.94 -13.43 3.97
C LEU A 105 13.90 -13.17 2.88
N SER A 106 12.86 -14.01 2.79
CA SER A 106 11.74 -13.79 1.86
C SER A 106 10.93 -12.54 2.21
N SER A 107 10.66 -12.32 3.50
CA SER A 107 10.01 -11.10 3.98
C SER A 107 10.86 -9.85 3.73
N GLN A 108 12.18 -9.96 3.90
CA GLN A 108 13.10 -8.87 3.55
C GLN A 108 12.98 -8.50 2.07
N ASP A 109 12.97 -9.49 1.18
CA ASP A 109 12.85 -9.25 -0.27
C ASP A 109 11.50 -8.61 -0.61
N SER A 110 10.41 -9.08 0.02
CA SER A 110 9.07 -8.50 -0.15
C SER A 110 9.02 -7.03 0.28
N VAL A 111 9.61 -6.68 1.43
CA VAL A 111 9.70 -5.28 1.90
C VAL A 111 10.60 -4.46 0.99
N ALA A 112 11.73 -5.01 0.55
CA ALA A 112 12.71 -4.31 -0.27
C ALA A 112 12.20 -4.01 -1.69
N GLN A 113 11.33 -4.86 -2.21
CA GLN A 113 10.71 -4.72 -3.53
C GLN A 113 9.36 -4.00 -3.48
N SER A 114 8.90 -3.59 -2.31
CA SER A 114 7.55 -3.10 -2.06
C SER A 114 6.45 -4.07 -2.50
N ASP A 115 6.74 -5.37 -2.49
CA ASP A 115 5.84 -6.47 -2.86
C ASP A 115 5.16 -7.06 -1.61
N TYR A 116 4.63 -6.19 -0.76
CA TYR A 116 3.91 -6.56 0.46
C TYR A 116 2.40 -6.29 0.36
N ASP A 117 1.93 -5.86 -0.81
CA ASP A 117 0.51 -5.66 -1.04
C ASP A 117 -0.24 -6.99 -0.98
N PRO A 118 -1.43 -7.05 -0.35
CA PRO A 118 -2.18 -8.29 -0.29
C PRO A 118 -2.65 -8.67 -1.70
N VAL A 119 -2.18 -9.80 -2.21
CA VAL A 119 -2.68 -10.41 -3.46
C VAL A 119 -4.19 -10.61 -3.31
N LEU A 120 -4.97 -9.87 -4.09
CA LEU A 120 -6.41 -10.05 -4.11
C LEU A 120 -6.77 -11.30 -4.93
N PRO A 121 -7.82 -12.04 -4.53
CA PRO A 121 -8.39 -13.04 -5.42
C PRO A 121 -8.84 -12.37 -6.73
N PRO A 122 -8.80 -13.09 -7.87
CA PRO A 122 -9.35 -12.59 -9.12
C PRO A 122 -10.85 -12.28 -8.93
N LEU A 123 -11.31 -11.23 -9.61
CA LEU A 123 -12.72 -10.83 -9.54
C LEU A 123 -13.59 -11.97 -10.10
N PRO A 124 -14.67 -12.39 -9.41
CA PRO A 124 -15.62 -13.35 -9.98
C PRO A 124 -16.25 -12.81 -11.27
N ASP A 125 -16.56 -13.70 -12.22
CA ASP A 125 -17.15 -13.29 -13.51
C ASP A 125 -18.59 -12.77 -13.37
N ASP A 126 -19.32 -13.25 -12.36
CA ASP A 126 -20.74 -12.95 -12.10
C ASP A 126 -20.93 -12.09 -10.84
N MET A 127 -20.16 -11.01 -10.72
CA MET A 127 -20.29 -10.10 -9.57
C MET A 127 -21.57 -9.26 -9.67
N PRO A 128 -22.37 -9.18 -8.57
CA PRO A 128 -23.53 -8.29 -8.49
C PRO A 128 -23.18 -6.83 -8.80
N GLU A 129 -24.14 -6.08 -9.33
CA GLU A 129 -23.94 -4.66 -9.71
C GLU A 129 -23.72 -3.76 -8.47
N ASP A 130 -24.17 -4.18 -7.29
CA ASP A 130 -24.03 -3.49 -6.01
C ASP A 130 -22.64 -3.67 -5.33
N GLU A 131 -21.76 -4.52 -5.86
CA GLU A 131 -20.40 -4.74 -5.33
C GLU A 131 -19.31 -3.88 -6.03
N GLU A 132 -19.61 -2.61 -6.30
CA GLU A 132 -18.71 -1.67 -6.99
C GLU A 132 -17.39 -1.44 -6.22
N ALA A 133 -17.43 -1.45 -4.89
CA ALA A 133 -16.23 -1.30 -4.05
C ALA A 133 -15.22 -2.44 -4.28
N MET A 134 -15.69 -3.68 -4.42
CA MET A 134 -14.82 -4.82 -4.71
C MET A 134 -14.24 -4.73 -6.12
N ARG A 135 -15.01 -4.22 -7.09
CA ARG A 135 -14.50 -3.91 -8.44
C ARG A 135 -13.39 -2.88 -8.39
N VAL A 136 -13.59 -1.74 -7.72
CA VAL A 136 -12.57 -0.68 -7.59
C VAL A 136 -11.32 -1.19 -6.87
N ILE A 137 -11.48 -1.92 -5.76
CA ILE A 137 -10.38 -2.50 -4.99
C ILE A 137 -9.56 -3.48 -5.85
N CYS A 138 -10.21 -4.38 -6.58
CA CYS A 138 -9.54 -5.29 -7.50
C CYS A 138 -8.90 -4.57 -8.69
N LEU A 139 -9.51 -3.51 -9.20
CA LEU A 139 -8.97 -2.74 -10.32
C LEU A 139 -7.69 -2.00 -9.92
N VAL A 140 -7.72 -1.33 -8.77
CA VAL A 140 -6.60 -0.55 -8.22
C VAL A 140 -5.47 -1.49 -7.76
N LYS A 141 -5.78 -2.56 -7.02
CA LYS A 141 -4.75 -3.44 -6.46
C LYS A 141 -4.19 -4.47 -7.47
N ASN A 142 -4.94 -4.87 -8.49
CA ASN A 142 -4.43 -5.80 -9.52
C ASN A 142 -3.95 -5.08 -10.80
N ASN A 143 -3.89 -3.74 -10.82
CA ASN A 143 -3.58 -2.94 -12.02
C ASN A 143 -4.41 -3.36 -13.24
N GLN A 144 -5.66 -3.78 -13.05
CA GLN A 144 -6.49 -4.26 -14.15
C GLN A 144 -6.94 -3.07 -15.00
N PRO A 145 -6.91 -3.19 -16.34
CA PRO A 145 -7.44 -2.13 -17.19
C PRO A 145 -8.94 -1.96 -16.96
N LEU A 146 -9.43 -0.73 -16.99
CA LEU A 146 -10.86 -0.42 -16.95
C LEU A 146 -11.56 -1.06 -18.16
N VAL A 147 -12.13 -2.24 -17.99
CA VAL A 147 -12.95 -2.86 -19.02
C VAL A 147 -14.29 -2.14 -19.01
N ARG A 148 -14.50 -1.23 -19.97
CA ARG A 148 -15.80 -0.60 -20.20
C ARG A 148 -16.83 -1.65 -20.62
N ARG A 149 -17.45 -2.34 -19.67
CA ARG A 149 -18.72 -3.03 -19.92
C ARG A 149 -19.83 -1.99 -19.73
N HIS A 150 -20.42 -1.60 -20.87
CA HIS A 150 -21.60 -0.72 -21.05
C HIS A 150 -21.35 0.77 -21.39
N LEU A 151 -20.60 1.02 -22.47
CA LEU A 151 -20.77 2.26 -23.27
C LEU A 151 -21.23 2.00 -24.72
N PHE A 152 -21.85 0.85 -24.99
CA PHE A 152 -22.54 0.60 -26.25
C PHE A 152 -23.97 0.12 -25.98
N SER A 153 -24.82 1.04 -25.51
CA SER A 153 -26.24 1.04 -25.88
C SER A 153 -26.85 2.42 -25.62
N ILE A 154 -26.34 3.45 -26.31
CA ILE A 154 -27.18 4.59 -26.65
C ILE A 154 -27.11 4.72 -28.17
N SER A 155 -27.92 3.88 -28.82
CA SER A 155 -28.37 4.09 -30.19
C SER A 155 -29.89 4.06 -30.17
N HIS A 156 -30.47 5.21 -29.79
CA HIS A 156 -31.79 5.71 -30.20
C HIS A 156 -32.09 7.00 -29.42
N PHE A 157 -31.65 8.13 -29.95
CA PHE A 157 -32.44 9.26 -30.45
C PHE A 157 -31.49 10.35 -30.94
#